data_AF-A0A947AET8-F1
#
_entry.id   AF-A0A947AET8-F1
#
_cell.length_a   1.000
_cell.length_b   1.000
_cell.length_c   1.000
_cell.angle_alpha   90.00
_cell.angle_beta   90.00
_cell.angle_gamma   90.00
#
_symmetry.space_group_name_H-M   'P 1'
#
loop_
_entity.id
_entity.type
_entity.pdbx_description
1 polymer ?
#
loop_
_entity_poly.entity_id
_entity_poly.type
_entity_poly.pdbx_seq_one_letter_code
_entity_poly.pdbx_strand_id
1 'polypeptide(L)'
;MSLQKSISAELQTSIKNRDGARTAAIRVLIGEFQRQPQKKLEDSQVASIIKKLVKSERELLAVTGQKASEFIEILEGYLPAQASEAEIRAWITAHVDFSTFANKMQA
;
A
#
# COMPACT_ATOMS: atom_id res chain seq x y z
N MET A 1 -5.57 -12.38 -12.64
CA MET A 1 -5.72 -10.97 -13.08
C MET A 1 -4.65 -10.14 -12.39
N SER A 2 -4.16 -9.05 -13.00
CA SER A 2 -3.27 -8.11 -12.29
C SER A 2 -4.04 -7.35 -11.21
N LEU A 3 -3.34 -6.82 -10.21
CA LEU A 3 -3.94 -6.10 -9.09
C LEU A 3 -4.76 -4.88 -9.56
N GLN A 4 -4.24 -4.12 -10.53
CA GLN A 4 -4.97 -3.00 -11.15
C GLN A 4 -6.34 -3.44 -11.72
N LYS A 5 -6.37 -4.57 -12.42
CA LYS A 5 -7.60 -5.09 -13.04
C LYS A 5 -8.57 -5.61 -11.98
N SER A 6 -8.07 -6.29 -10.95
CA SER A 6 -8.88 -6.77 -9.83
C SER A 6 -9.56 -5.60 -9.10
N ILE A 7 -8.82 -4.55 -8.74
CA ILE A 7 -9.35 -3.34 -8.09
C ILE A 7 -10.41 -2.67 -8.97
N SER A 8 -10.12 -2.52 -10.27
CA SER A 8 -11.06 -1.90 -11.21
C SER A 8 -12.37 -2.70 -11.35
N ALA A 9 -12.29 -4.03 -11.34
CA ALA A 9 -13.46 -4.89 -11.41
C ALA A 9 -14.30 -4.84 -10.13
N GLU A 10 -13.66 -4.68 -8.97
CA GLU A 10 -14.32 -4.63 -7.67
C GLU A 10 -15.21 -3.40 -7.51
N LEU A 11 -14.99 -2.31 -8.26
CA LEU A 11 -15.88 -1.15 -8.26
C LEU A 11 -17.34 -1.54 -8.51
N GLN A 12 -17.59 -2.45 -9.46
CA GLN A 12 -18.94 -2.89 -9.76
C GLN A 12 -19.53 -3.73 -8.61
N THR A 13 -18.69 -4.54 -7.96
CA THR A 13 -19.08 -5.34 -6.79
C THR A 13 -19.42 -4.44 -5.60
N SER A 14 -18.60 -3.42 -5.30
CA SER A 14 -18.86 -2.49 -4.19
C SER A 14 -20.14 -1.69 -4.41
N ILE A 15 -20.41 -1.26 -5.66
CA ILE A 15 -21.65 -0.57 -6.02
C ILE A 15 -22.87 -1.48 -5.81
N LYS A 16 -22.81 -2.72 -6.29
CA LYS A 16 -23.91 -3.70 -6.14
C LYS A 16 -24.19 -4.00 -4.67
N ASN A 17 -23.13 -4.13 -3.87
CA ASN A 17 -23.23 -4.38 -2.43
C ASN A 17 -23.62 -3.13 -1.63
N ARG A 18 -23.76 -1.96 -2.28
CA ARG A 18 -24.03 -0.66 -1.65
C ARG A 18 -22.99 -0.29 -0.58
N ASP A 19 -21.75 -0.75 -0.77
CA ASP A 19 -20.61 -0.40 0.07
C ASP A 19 -20.06 0.96 -0.39
N GLY A 20 -20.59 2.02 0.22
CA GLY A 20 -20.28 3.40 -0.13
C GLY A 20 -18.82 3.77 0.13
N ALA A 21 -18.28 3.33 1.27
CA ALA A 21 -16.90 3.60 1.67
C ALA A 21 -15.91 2.93 0.71
N ARG A 22 -16.09 1.64 0.40
CA ARG A 22 -15.27 0.91 -0.58
C ARG A 22 -15.40 1.48 -1.98
N THR A 23 -16.62 1.85 -2.39
CA THR A 23 -16.84 2.49 -3.70
C THR A 23 -16.08 3.81 -3.81
N ALA A 24 -16.08 4.64 -2.77
CA ALA A 24 -15.31 5.88 -2.74
C ALA A 24 -13.81 5.60 -2.79
N ALA A 25 -13.32 4.65 -1.98
CA ALA A 25 -11.90 4.29 -1.94
C ALA A 25 -11.37 3.76 -3.28
N ILE A 26 -12.12 2.86 -3.92
CA ILE A 26 -11.76 2.31 -5.25
C ILE A 26 -11.75 3.42 -6.31
N ARG A 27 -12.69 4.38 -6.27
CA ARG A 27 -12.68 5.51 -7.21
C ARG A 27 -11.46 6.39 -7.06
N VAL A 28 -10.99 6.64 -5.83
CA VAL A 28 -9.74 7.36 -5.59
C VAL A 28 -8.55 6.60 -6.21
N LEU A 29 -8.46 5.28 -5.99
CA LEU A 29 -7.41 4.45 -6.61
C LEU A 29 -7.44 4.51 -8.13
N ILE A 30 -8.63 4.37 -8.74
CA ILE A 30 -8.79 4.44 -10.21
C ILE A 30 -8.35 5.82 -10.72
N GLY A 31 -8.72 6.90 -10.02
CA GLY A 31 -8.26 8.25 -10.33
C GLY A 31 -6.73 8.34 -10.31
N GLU A 32 -6.09 7.82 -9.26
CA GLU A 32 -4.62 7.80 -9.17
C GLU A 32 -3.96 6.94 -10.25
N PHE A 33 -4.57 5.82 -10.65
CA PHE A 33 -4.08 5.02 -11.78
C PHE A 33 -4.14 5.79 -13.10
N GLN A 34 -5.21 6.55 -13.32
CA GLN A 34 -5.38 7.35 -14.54
C GLN A 34 -4.39 8.51 -14.64
N ARG A 35 -3.92 9.04 -13.51
CA ARG A 35 -2.90 10.09 -13.42
C ARG A 35 -1.49 9.60 -13.75
N GLN A 36 -1.26 8.29 -13.77
CA GLN A 36 0.04 7.75 -14.14
C GLN A 36 0.32 7.95 -15.65
N PRO A 37 1.58 8.20 -16.04
CA PRO A 37 1.97 8.32 -17.45
C PRO A 37 1.60 7.07 -18.25
N GLN A 38 1.86 5.90 -17.68
CA GLN A 38 1.50 4.60 -18.22
C GLN A 38 0.11 4.17 -17.74
N LYS A 39 -0.74 3.71 -18.67
CA LYS A 39 -2.11 3.27 -18.36
C LYS A 39 -2.20 1.85 -17.81
N LYS A 40 -1.18 1.04 -18.10
CA LYS A 40 -1.02 -0.30 -17.55
C LYS A 40 0.07 -0.24 -16.48
N LEU A 41 -0.31 -0.57 -15.26
CA LEU A 41 0.56 -0.55 -14.10
C LEU A 41 0.97 -1.97 -13.73
N GLU A 42 2.24 -2.13 -13.40
CA GLU A 42 2.72 -3.33 -12.74
C GLU A 42 2.22 -3.36 -11.29
N ASP A 43 2.06 -4.55 -10.72
CA ASP A 43 1.49 -4.71 -9.37
C ASP A 43 2.33 -3.99 -8.30
N SER A 44 3.65 -3.88 -8.50
CA SER A 44 4.54 -3.09 -7.64
C SER A 44 4.25 -1.58 -7.69
N GLN A 45 3.87 -1.06 -8.85
CA GLN A 45 3.48 0.34 -9.02
C GLN A 45 2.13 0.60 -8.35
N VAL A 46 1.17 -0.31 -8.51
CA VAL A 46 -0.12 -0.26 -7.81
C VAL A 46 0.08 -0.28 -6.29
N ALA A 47 0.89 -1.20 -5.78
CA ALA A 47 1.21 -1.27 -4.36
C ALA A 47 1.88 0.02 -3.84
N SER A 48 2.76 0.63 -4.65
CA SER A 48 3.38 1.92 -4.30
C SER A 48 2.36 3.06 -4.21
N ILE A 49 1.39 3.12 -5.12
CA ILE A 49 0.29 4.10 -5.08
C ILE A 49 -0.55 3.91 -3.81
N ILE A 50 -0.96 2.68 -3.51
CA ILE A 50 -1.72 2.37 -2.29
C ILE A 50 -0.95 2.82 -1.05
N LYS A 51 0.34 2.48 -0.94
CA LYS A 51 1.20 2.88 0.19
C LYS A 51 1.30 4.40 0.34
N LYS A 52 1.40 5.15 -0.77
CA LYS A 52 1.44 6.62 -0.73
C LYS A 52 0.13 7.20 -0.21
N LEU A 53 -1.02 6.69 -0.67
CA LEU A 53 -2.33 7.12 -0.20
C LEU A 53 -2.54 6.81 1.30
N VAL A 54 -2.19 5.59 1.73
CA VAL A 54 -2.24 5.21 3.15
C VAL A 54 -1.36 6.13 4.00
N LYS A 55 -0.14 6.42 3.54
CA LYS A 55 0.75 7.35 4.24
C LYS A 55 0.13 8.75 4.37
N SER A 56 -0.39 9.30 3.26
CA SER A 56 -1.04 10.62 3.24
C SER A 56 -2.23 10.69 4.20
N GLU A 57 -3.05 9.64 4.25
CA GLU A 57 -4.20 9.57 5.15
C GLU A 57 -3.77 9.48 6.61
N ARG A 58 -2.72 8.69 6.93
CA ARG A 58 -2.16 8.61 8.30
C ARG A 58 -1.62 9.97 8.77
N GLU A 59 -0.97 10.71 7.89
CA GLU A 59 -0.50 12.07 8.17
C GLU A 59 -1.68 13.02 8.46
N LEU A 60 -2.77 12.92 7.70
CA LEU A 60 -3.99 13.69 7.94
C LEU A 60 -4.64 13.34 9.29
N LEU A 61 -4.74 12.05 9.63
CA LEU A 61 -5.27 11.59 10.92
C LEU A 61 -4.46 12.14 12.10
N ALA A 62 -3.13 12.14 11.99
CA ALA A 62 -2.24 12.68 13.01
C ALA A 62 -2.46 14.19 13.25
N VAL A 63 -2.70 14.95 12.18
CA VAL A 63 -2.99 16.40 12.26
C VAL A 63 -4.38 16.67 12.84
N THR A 64 -5.37 15.84 12.49
CA THR A 64 -6.78 16.01 12.91
C THR A 64 -7.11 15.36 14.25
N GLY A 65 -6.17 14.61 14.84
CA GLY A 65 -6.37 13.89 16.10
C GLY A 65 -7.28 12.65 15.99
N GLN A 66 -7.58 12.21 14.77
CA GLN A 66 -8.39 11.02 14.52
C GLN A 66 -7.52 9.75 14.59
N LYS A 67 -8.12 8.62 14.97
CA LYS A 67 -7.37 7.35 15.23
C LYS A 67 -7.63 6.25 14.20
N ALA A 68 -8.71 6.34 13.43
CA ALA A 68 -9.13 5.30 12.50
C ALA A 68 -9.59 5.94 11.19
N SER A 69 -9.35 5.24 10.09
CA SER A 69 -9.84 5.59 8.76
C SER A 69 -10.22 4.31 8.04
N GLU A 70 -11.51 4.17 7.75
CA GLU A 70 -12.04 3.05 6.96
C GLU A 70 -11.38 3.01 5.57
N PHE A 71 -10.98 4.17 5.04
CA PHE A 71 -10.22 4.27 3.80
C PHE A 71 -8.86 3.55 3.91
N ILE A 72 -8.11 3.74 5.01
CA ILE A 72 -6.85 3.00 5.24
C ILE A 72 -7.12 1.50 5.28
N GLU A 73 -8.13 1.05 6.03
CA GLU A 73 -8.44 -0.38 6.18
C GLU A 73 -8.79 -1.03 4.82
N ILE A 74 -9.60 -0.35 4.00
CA ILE A 74 -9.94 -0.80 2.65
C ILE A 74 -8.69 -0.88 1.77
N LEU A 75 -7.84 0.15 1.81
CA LEU A 75 -6.62 0.21 1.00
C LEU A 75 -5.60 -0.87 1.40
N GLU A 76 -5.39 -1.08 2.69
CA GLU A 76 -4.47 -2.10 3.21
C GLU A 76 -4.95 -3.51 2.89
N GLY A 77 -6.27 -3.73 2.75
CA GLY A 77 -6.84 -5.00 2.29
C GLY A 77 -6.41 -5.43 0.87
N TYR A 78 -5.86 -4.51 0.06
CA TYR A 78 -5.28 -4.83 -1.25
C TYR A 78 -3.79 -5.18 -1.20
N LEU A 79 -3.14 -5.01 -0.06
CA LEU A 79 -1.72 -5.31 0.12
C LEU A 79 -1.55 -6.62 0.89
N PRO A 80 -0.45 -7.36 0.65
CA PRO A 80 -0.03 -8.41 1.58
C PRO A 80 0.18 -7.83 2.98
N ALA A 81 -0.09 -8.62 4.01
CA ALA A 81 0.26 -8.27 5.38
C ALA A 81 1.72 -7.79 5.43
N GLN A 82 1.92 -6.56 5.88
CA GLN A 82 3.26 -5.98 5.96
C GLN A 82 3.99 -6.62 7.14
N ALA A 83 5.24 -7.01 6.92
CA ALA A 83 6.10 -7.43 8.01
C ALA A 83 6.31 -6.26 8.99
N SER A 84 6.18 -6.55 10.28
CA SER A 84 6.54 -5.65 11.36
C SER A 84 8.04 -5.34 11.33
N GLU A 85 8.44 -4.26 12.00
CA GLU A 85 9.85 -3.91 12.15
C GLU A 85 10.66 -5.07 12.77
N ALA A 86 10.09 -5.77 13.75
CA ALA A 86 10.71 -6.92 14.39
C ALA A 86 10.92 -8.08 13.40
N GLU A 87 9.93 -8.39 12.57
CA GLU A 87 10.03 -9.43 11.55
C GLU A 87 11.05 -9.06 10.46
N ILE A 88 11.10 -7.78 10.04
CA ILE A 88 12.09 -7.29 9.08
C ILE A 88 13.50 -7.43 9.68
N ARG A 89 13.70 -7.00 10.93
CA ARG A 89 14.99 -7.12 11.62
C ARG A 89 15.41 -8.59 11.75
N ALA A 90 14.50 -9.47 12.16
CA ALA A 90 14.77 -10.90 12.26
C ALA A 90 15.13 -11.52 10.91
N TRP A 91 14.42 -11.15 9.84
CA TRP A 91 14.72 -11.63 8.49
C TRP A 91 16.11 -11.17 8.05
N ILE A 92 16.47 -9.90 8.27
CA ILE A 92 17.79 -9.36 7.93
C ILE A 92 18.89 -10.14 8.67
N THR A 93 18.77 -10.30 9.99
CA THR A 93 19.76 -11.04 10.78
C THR A 93 19.91 -12.49 10.34
N ALA A 94 18.82 -13.14 9.91
CA ALA A 94 18.85 -14.53 9.47
C ALA A 94 19.41 -14.73 8.04
N HIS A 95 19.39 -13.70 7.19
CA HIS A 95 19.69 -13.85 5.75
C HIS A 95 20.84 -12.97 5.24
N VAL A 96 21.32 -12.01 6.04
CA VAL A 96 22.41 -11.10 5.67
C VAL A 96 23.59 -11.31 6.62
N ASP A 97 24.68 -11.86 6.10
CA ASP A 97 25.93 -11.96 6.84
C ASP A 97 26.72 -10.65 6.72
N PHE A 98 26.61 -9.83 7.76
CA PHE A 98 27.28 -8.54 7.80
C PHE A 98 28.81 -8.63 7.85
N SER A 99 29.38 -9.78 8.22
CA SER A 99 30.84 -9.97 8.29
C SER A 99 31.51 -10.01 6.91
N THR A 100 30.73 -10.25 5.86
CA THR A 100 31.22 -10.29 4.47
C THR A 100 31.43 -8.91 3.84
N PHE A 101 30.94 -7.84 4.48
CA PHE A 101 31.13 -6.48 3.98
C PHE A 101 32.42 -5.87 4.56
N ALA A 102 33.25 -5.30 3.68
CA ALA A 102 34.49 -4.63 4.09
C ALA A 102 34.18 -3.42 4.98
N ASN A 103 34.72 -3.43 6.20
CA ASN A 103 34.48 -2.40 7.19
C ASN A 103 35.37 -1.17 6.91
N LYS A 104 34.84 -0.14 6.25
CA LYS A 104 35.61 1.08 5.90
C LYS A 104 35.94 1.99 7.10
N MET A 105 35.50 1.66 8.32
CA MET A 105 35.77 2.42 9.55
C MET A 105 36.74 1.73 10.52
N GLN A 106 37.32 0.60 10.14
CA GLN A 106 38.45 0.00 10.86
C GLN A 106 39.74 0.29 10.09
N ALA A 107 40.21 1.54 10.17
CA ALA A 107 41.52 1.98 9.73
C ALA A 107 42.11 2.90 10.80
#